data_AF-A0A942J7C5-F1
#
_entry.id   AF-A0A942J7C5-F1
#
_cell.length_a   1.000
_cell.length_b   1.000
_cell.length_c   1.000
_cell.angle_alpha   90.00
_cell.angle_beta   90.00
_cell.angle_gamma   90.00
#
_symmetry.space_group_name_H-M   'P 1'
#
loop_
_entity.id
_entity.type
_entity.pdbx_description
1 polymer ?
#
loop_
_entity_poly.entity_id
_entity_poly.type
_entity_poly.pdbx_seq_one_letter_code
_entity_poly.pdbx_strand_id
1 'polypeptide(L)' 'MIIGDATRHLPPEVETRYPEVPWAKMRGMRNVLVHEYPWTSPRTLWDTATMNLPPRLPALERILAKTHPNSKK' A
#
# COMPACT_ATOMS: atom_id res chain seq x y z
N MET A 1 -11.10 -0.38 2.81
CA MET A 1 -9.77 -0.03 3.37
C MET A 1 -9.06 0.88 2.35
N ILE A 2 -8.59 2.05 2.77
CA ILE A 2 -8.13 3.13 1.87
C ILE A 2 -6.97 2.69 0.97
N ILE A 3 -6.02 1.90 1.49
CA ILE A 3 -4.83 1.47 0.71
C ILE A 3 -5.22 0.58 -0.47
N GLY A 4 -6.02 -0.47 -0.25
CA GLY A 4 -6.43 -1.38 -1.33
C GLY A 4 -7.26 -0.69 -2.41
N ASP A 5 -8.08 0.29 -2.02
CA ASP A 5 -8.88 1.10 -2.94
C ASP A 5 -8.01 2.08 -3.73
N ALA A 6 -7.07 2.78 -3.07
CA ALA A 6 -6.11 3.65 -3.74
C ALA A 6 -5.22 2.88 -4.73
N THR A 7 -4.81 1.65 -4.40
CA THR A 7 -3.97 0.82 -5.28
C THR A 7 -4.70 0.39 -6.54
N ARG A 8 -6.04 0.27 -6.52
CA ARG A 8 -6.85 -0.09 -7.69
C ARG A 8 -6.91 1.03 -8.73
N HIS A 9 -6.70 2.27 -8.30
CA HIS A 9 -6.72 3.44 -9.18
C HIS A 9 -5.33 3.76 -9.77
N LEU A 10 -4.31 2.93 -9.52
CA LEU A 10 -2.98 3.13 -10.08
C LEU A 10 -2.91 2.70 -11.55
N PRO A 11 -2.25 3.50 -12.41
CA PRO A 11 -1.96 3.10 -13.78
C PRO A 11 -0.97 1.93 -13.84
N PRO A 12 -1.08 1.01 -14.83
CA PRO A 12 -0.17 -0.13 -15.01
C PRO A 12 1.31 0.27 -15.13
N GLU A 13 1.57 1.46 -15.66
CA GLU A 13 2.92 2.00 -15.86
C GLU A 13 3.62 2.27 -14.52
N VAL A 14 2.85 2.62 -13.48
CA VAL A 14 3.38 2.81 -12.12
C VAL A 14 3.75 1.48 -11.50
N GLU A 15 2.92 0.46 -11.69
CA GLU A 15 3.21 -0.90 -11.19
C GLU A 15 4.48 -1.46 -11.83
N THR A 16 4.63 -1.24 -13.14
CA THR A 16 5.78 -1.71 -13.93
C THR A 16 7.06 -0.95 -13.57
N ARG A 17 6.95 0.35 -13.26
CA ARG A 17 8.09 1.22 -12.90
C ARG A 17 8.66 0.92 -11.51
N TYR A 18 7.85 0.36 -10.61
CA TYR A 18 8.22 0.11 -9.22
C TYR A 18 7.91 -1.34 -8.80
N PRO A 19 8.58 -2.35 -9.38
CA PRO A 19 8.30 -3.76 -9.11
C PRO A 19 8.66 -4.19 -7.67
N GLU A 20 9.44 -3.39 -6.94
CA GLU A 20 9.80 -3.63 -5.54
C GLU A 20 8.62 -3.45 -4.57
N VAL A 21 7.57 -2.75 -5.00
CA VAL A 21 6.35 -2.54 -4.21
C VAL A 21 5.38 -3.69 -4.49
N PRO A 22 4.84 -4.37 -3.45
CA PRO A 22 3.98 -5.53 -3.65
C PRO A 22 2.54 -5.13 -4.01
N TRP A 23 2.34 -4.52 -5.17
CA TRP A 23 1.06 -3.98 -5.66
C TRP A 23 -0.09 -4.98 -5.62
N ALA A 24 0.18 -6.24 -5.99
CA ALA A 24 -0.80 -7.32 -5.93
C ALA A 24 -1.26 -7.60 -4.48
N LYS A 25 -0.34 -7.59 -3.50
CA LYS A 25 -0.70 -7.75 -2.08
C LYS A 25 -1.49 -6.55 -1.57
N MET A 26 -1.12 -5.32 -1.97
CA MET A 26 -1.82 -4.10 -1.58
C MET A 26 -3.27 -4.08 -2.09
N ARG A 27 -3.51 -4.48 -3.35
CA ARG A 27 -4.86 -4.71 -3.90
C ARG A 27 -5.62 -5.80 -3.13
N GLY A 28 -4.93 -6.87 -2.77
CA GLY A 28 -5.48 -8.00 -2.00
C GLY A 28 -5.84 -7.69 -0.54
N MET A 29 -5.40 -6.56 0.02
CA MET A 29 -5.65 -6.23 1.44
C MET A 29 -7.14 -6.14 1.80
N ARG A 30 -8.00 -5.78 0.85
CA ARG A 30 -9.46 -5.82 1.06
C ARG A 30 -9.93 -7.26 1.27
N ASN A 31 -9.44 -8.20 0.46
CA ASN A 31 -9.83 -9.61 0.56
C ASN A 31 -9.31 -10.24 1.85
N VAL A 32 -8.10 -9.89 2.29
CA VAL A 32 -7.57 -10.32 3.59
C VAL A 32 -8.47 -9.85 4.73
N LEU A 33 -8.83 -8.56 4.78
CA LEU A 33 -9.70 -8.06 5.83
C LEU A 33 -11.16 -8.54 5.76
N VAL A 34 -11.70 -8.83 4.57
CA VAL A 34 -13.11 -9.23 4.40
C VAL A 34 -13.28 -10.75 4.48
N HIS A 35 -12.37 -11.55 3.92
CA HIS A 35 -12.46 -13.01 3.93
C HIS A 35 -11.76 -13.65 5.12
N GLU A 36 -10.67 -13.08 5.61
CA GLU A 36 -10.07 -13.55 6.85
C GLU A 36 -10.69 -12.86 8.06
N TYR A 37 -11.83 -12.16 8.03
CA TYR A 37 -12.39 -11.59 9.27
C TYR A 37 -12.61 -12.62 10.42
N PRO A 38 -12.75 -13.94 10.17
CA PRO A 38 -12.66 -14.95 11.22
C PRO A 38 -11.22 -15.39 11.62
N TRP A 39 -10.18 -15.08 10.82
CA TRP A 39 -8.79 -15.60 10.95
C TRP A 39 -7.64 -14.58 10.73
N THR A 40 -7.90 -13.33 10.37
CA THR A 40 -6.94 -12.22 10.29
C THR A 40 -6.66 -11.87 11.72
N SER A 41 -5.58 -12.45 12.24
CA SER A 41 -5.11 -12.10 13.56
C SER A 41 -4.98 -10.57 13.64
N PRO A 42 -5.63 -9.90 14.60
CA PRO A 42 -5.41 -8.48 14.86
C PRO A 42 -3.91 -8.13 14.95
N ARG A 43 -3.09 -9.13 15.32
CA ARG A 43 -1.62 -9.08 15.26
C ARG A 43 -1.08 -8.82 13.86
N THR A 44 -1.55 -9.52 12.83
CA THR A 44 -1.09 -9.30 11.44
C THR A 44 -1.40 -7.87 10.98
N LEU A 45 -2.57 -7.33 11.34
CA LEU A 45 -2.93 -5.96 11.02
C LEU A 45 -2.07 -4.96 11.80
N TRP A 46 -1.88 -5.21 13.10
CA TRP A 46 -1.03 -4.40 13.97
C TRP A 46 0.42 -4.38 13.49
N ASP A 47 1.01 -5.55 13.22
CA ASP A 47 2.38 -5.69 12.73
C ASP A 47 2.51 -5.06 11.34
N THR A 48 1.48 -5.16 10.50
CA THR A 48 1.48 -4.46 9.21
C THR A 48 1.53 -2.94 9.39
N ALA A 49 0.69 -2.39 10.27
CA ALA A 49 0.62 -0.95 10.51
C ALA A 49 1.86 -0.41 11.25
N THR A 50 2.43 -1.18 12.17
CA THR A 50 3.48 -0.71 13.09
C THR A 50 4.88 -1.17 12.74
N MET A 51 5.03 -2.27 11.99
CA MET A 51 6.34 -2.84 11.66
C MET A 51 6.61 -2.83 10.16
N ASN A 52 5.63 -3.23 9.33
CA ASN A 52 5.87 -3.41 7.89
C ASN A 52 5.70 -2.10 7.08
N LEU A 53 4.77 -1.24 7.47
CA LEU A 53 4.49 0.01 6.77
C LEU A 53 5.52 1.12 7.04
N PRO A 54 5.93 1.39 8.30
CA PRO A 54 6.79 2.54 8.60
C PRO A 54 8.14 2.57 7.87
N PRO A 55 8.88 1.44 7.73
CA PRO A 55 10.15 1.43 6.99
C PRO A 55 9.98 1.74 5.49
N ARG A 56 8.76 1.63 4.96
CA ARG A 56 8.46 1.84 3.54
C ARG A 56 7.91 3.22 3.24
N LEU A 57 7.55 4.00 4.27
CA LEU A 57 7.07 5.38 4.12
C LEU A 57 8.07 6.28 3.36
N PRO A 58 9.39 6.26 3.63
CA PRO A 58 10.33 7.13 2.91
C PRO A 58 10.39 6.83 1.41
N ALA A 59 10.25 5.56 1.03
CA ALA A 59 10.21 5.16 -0.37
C ALA A 59 8.93 5.68 -1.05
N LEU A 60 7.78 5.54 -0.38
CA LEU A 60 6.49 6.04 -0.85
C LEU A 60 6.47 7.57 -0.98
N GLU A 61 7.02 8.29 -0.01
CA GLU A 61 7.16 9.76 -0.05
C GLU A 61 8.05 10.22 -1.21
N ARG A 62 9.14 9.51 -1.47
CA ARG A 62 10.04 9.81 -2.59
C ARG A 62 9.37 9.55 -3.94
N ILE A 63 8.52 8.53 -4.03
CA ILE A 63 7.70 8.26 -5.23
C ILE A 63 6.66 9.38 -5.42
N LEU A 64 5.96 9.78 -4.36
CA LEU A 64 5.00 10.89 -4.37
C LEU A 64 5.64 12.20 -4.85
N ALA A 65 6.82 12.54 -4.33
CA ALA A 65 7.54 13.75 -4.71
C ALA A 65 7.97 13.76 -6.19
N LYS A 66 8.27 12.59 -6.77
CA LYS A 66 8.64 12.45 -8.18
C LYS A 66 7.43 12.46 -9.12
N THR A 67 6.30 11.95 -8.67
CA THR A 67 5.06 11.88 -9.47
C THR A 67 4.27 13.19 -9.42
N HIS A 68 4.40 13.98 -8.34
CA HIS A 68 3.82 15.32 -8.21
C HIS A 68 4.88 16.32 -7.70
N PRO A 69 5.61 17.01 -8.58
CA PRO A 69 6.64 17.96 -8.16
C PRO A 69 6.10 19.23 -7.47
N ASN A 70 4.79 19.38 -7.23
CA ASN A 70 4.24 20.66 -6.75
C ASN A 70 2.94 20.58 -5.91
N SER A 71 2.91 19.79 -4.83
CA SER A 71 1.80 19.83 -3.86
C SER A 71 2.17 20.46 -2.50
N LYS A 72 3.13 21.38 -2.47
CA LYS A 72 3.21 22.36 -1.38
C LYS A 72 2.40 23.60 -1.79
N LYS A 73 1.09 23.53 -1.63
CA LYS A 73 0.20 24.67 -1.40
C LYS A 73 -0.81 24.27 -0.34
#